data_AF-A0A356BE27-F1
#
_entry.id   AF-A0A356BE27-F1
#
_cell.length_a   1.000
_cell.length_b   1.000
_cell.length_c   1.000
_cell.angle_alpha   90.00
_cell.angle_beta   90.00
_cell.angle_gamma   90.00
#
_symmetry.space_group_name_H-M   'P 1'
#
loop_
_entity.id
_entity.type
_entity.pdbx_description
1 polymer ?
#
loop_
_entity_poly.entity_id
_entity_poly.type
_entity_poly.pdbx_seq_one_letter_code
_entity_poly.pdbx_strand_id
1 'polypeptide(L)'
;IWVALAGLFPGFMAIYCAIVALQHLPTRVYATLAYMEPVTVIIAGWWLFHEALTLLQLAGVVLIMLTGLALALRHKPARAVQQLLEGKTPPLIKTADPDI
;
A
#
# COMPACT_ATOMS: atom_id res chain seq x y z
N ILE A 1 -15.24 18.53 -19.23
CA ILE A 1 -13.92 18.03 -19.69
C ILE A 1 -12.93 17.93 -18.54
N TRP A 2 -12.63 19.02 -17.82
CA TRP A 2 -11.65 19.01 -16.73
C TRP A 2 -11.95 18.00 -15.60
N VAL A 3 -13.20 17.95 -15.12
CA VAL A 3 -13.63 16.98 -14.10
C VAL A 3 -13.54 15.54 -14.60
N ALA A 4 -13.83 15.30 -15.89
CA ALA A 4 -13.72 13.97 -16.47
C ALA A 4 -12.26 13.49 -16.52
N LEU A 5 -11.33 14.39 -16.86
CA LEU A 5 -9.89 14.08 -16.86
C LEU A 5 -9.37 13.83 -15.44
N ALA A 6 -9.78 14.65 -14.47
CA ALA A 6 -9.43 14.46 -13.06
C ALA A 6 -10.07 13.18 -12.48
N GLY A 7 -11.26 12.78 -12.92
CA GLY A 7 -11.86 11.51 -12.51
C GLY A 7 -11.18 10.30 -13.16
N LEU A 8 -10.81 10.41 -14.43
CA LEU A 8 -10.25 9.28 -15.19
C LEU A 8 -8.79 9.01 -14.83
N PHE A 9 -7.95 10.06 -14.75
CA PHE A 9 -6.51 9.88 -14.59
C PHE A 9 -6.11 9.58 -13.14
N PRO A 10 -6.19 10.51 -12.16
CA PRO A 10 -5.85 10.16 -10.78
C PRO A 10 -6.92 9.34 -10.06
N GLY A 11 -8.15 9.23 -10.58
CA GLY A 11 -9.20 8.40 -9.99
C GLY A 11 -9.18 6.97 -10.52
N PHE A 12 -9.75 6.77 -11.71
CA PHE A 12 -9.93 5.44 -12.31
C PHE A 12 -8.60 4.72 -12.58
N MET A 13 -7.63 5.39 -13.20
CA MET A 13 -6.34 4.74 -13.49
C MET A 13 -5.60 4.35 -12.20
N ALA A 14 -5.64 5.21 -11.17
CA ALA A 14 -5.00 4.91 -9.90
C ALA A 14 -5.62 3.68 -9.22
N ILE A 15 -6.96 3.62 -9.13
CA ILE A 15 -7.62 2.47 -8.48
C ILE A 15 -7.46 1.18 -9.30
N TYR A 16 -7.51 1.26 -10.63
CA TYR A 16 -7.27 0.11 -11.49
C TYR A 16 -5.85 -0.43 -11.29
N CYS A 17 -4.83 0.43 -11.33
CA CYS A 17 -3.45 0.06 -11.06
C CYS A 17 -3.26 -0.49 -9.64
N ALA A 18 -3.94 0.07 -8.64
CA ALA A 18 -3.92 -0.43 -7.27
C ALA A 18 -4.46 -1.86 -7.18
N ILE A 19 -5.59 -2.14 -7.83
CA ILE A 19 -6.19 -3.48 -7.88
C ILE A 19 -5.24 -4.46 -8.59
N VAL A 20 -4.69 -4.07 -9.74
CA VAL A 20 -3.73 -4.90 -10.48
C VAL A 20 -2.48 -5.17 -9.63
N ALA A 21 -1.95 -4.17 -8.93
CA ALA A 21 -0.80 -4.34 -8.04
C ALA A 21 -1.13 -5.29 -6.88
N LEU A 22 -2.31 -5.19 -6.29
CA LEU A 22 -2.78 -6.10 -5.23
C LEU A 22 -3.00 -7.53 -5.71
N GLN A 23 -3.29 -7.75 -7.00
CA GLN A 23 -3.39 -9.08 -7.60
C GLN A 23 -2.02 -9.76 -7.78
N HIS A 24 -0.95 -8.98 -7.93
CA HIS A 24 0.40 -9.50 -8.22
C HIS A 24 1.37 -9.39 -7.05
N LEU A 25 1.11 -8.51 -6.09
CA LEU A 25 1.94 -8.27 -4.91
C LEU A 25 1.21 -8.70 -3.65
N PRO A 26 1.93 -9.25 -2.65
CA PRO A 26 1.38 -9.39 -1.31
C PRO A 26 0.87 -8.03 -0.83
N THR A 27 -0.33 -7.98 -0.25
CA THR A 27 -0.97 -6.74 0.26
C THR A 27 -0.03 -5.93 1.15
N ARG A 28 0.88 -6.60 1.85
CA ARG A 28 1.92 -5.97 2.68
C ARG A 28 2.91 -5.13 1.87
N VAL A 29 3.40 -5.65 0.76
CA VAL A 29 4.34 -4.94 -0.11
C VAL A 29 3.64 -3.76 -0.77
N TYR A 30 2.40 -3.96 -1.23
CA TYR A 30 1.58 -2.87 -1.76
C TYR A 30 1.36 -1.75 -0.72
N ALA A 31 1.01 -2.09 0.52
CA ALA A 31 0.81 -1.10 1.58
C ALA A 31 2.08 -0.29 1.87
N THR A 32 3.27 -0.90 1.77
CA THR A 32 4.52 -0.16 1.91
C THR A 32 4.78 0.80 0.76
N LEU A 33 4.40 0.43 -0.47
CA LEU A 33 4.49 1.30 -1.64
C LEU A 33 3.49 2.46 -1.55
N ALA A 34 2.31 2.25 -0.96
CA ALA A 34 1.33 3.31 -0.74
C ALA A 34 1.86 4.46 0.14
N TYR A 35 2.85 4.21 1.01
CA TYR A 35 3.51 5.32 1.74
C TYR A 35 4.29 6.28 0.84
N MET A 36 4.55 5.94 -0.43
CA MET A 36 5.12 6.87 -1.41
C MET A 36 4.07 7.84 -1.98
N GLU A 37 2.77 7.59 -1.80
CA GLU A 37 1.71 8.52 -2.21
C GLU A 37 1.89 9.92 -1.62
N PRO A 38 2.03 10.11 -0.29
CA PRO A 38 2.20 11.44 0.28
C PRO A 38 3.42 12.17 -0.29
N VAL A 39 4.54 11.48 -0.54
CA VAL A 39 5.72 12.07 -1.20
C VAL A 39 5.36 12.57 -2.60
N THR A 40 4.68 11.72 -3.38
CA THR A 40 4.28 12.02 -4.76
C THR A 40 3.27 13.18 -4.80
N VAL A 41 2.30 13.20 -3.89
CA VAL A 41 1.29 14.25 -3.77
C VAL A 41 1.93 15.60 -3.42
N ILE A 42 2.91 15.62 -2.51
CA ILE A 42 3.62 16.85 -2.15
C ILE A 42 4.44 17.39 -3.33
N ILE A 43 5.17 16.52 -4.04
CA ILE A 43 5.97 16.93 -5.22
C ILE A 43 5.05 17.39 -6.34
N ALA A 44 3.97 16.66 -6.62
CA ALA A 44 2.99 17.01 -7.64
C ALA A 44 2.27 18.31 -7.28
N GLY A 45 1.92 18.52 -6.02
CA GLY A 45 1.28 19.74 -5.54
C GLY A 45 2.17 20.97 -5.73
N TRP A 46 3.44 20.85 -5.32
CA TRP A 46 4.44 21.90 -5.57
C TRP A 46 4.63 22.18 -7.07
N TRP A 47 4.69 21.15 -7.91
CA TRP A 47 4.89 21.31 -9.35
C TRP A 47 3.66 21.89 -10.07
N LEU A 48 2.45 21.39 -9.78
CA LEU A 48 1.22 21.82 -10.48
C LEU A 48 0.74 23.18 -10.00
N PHE A 49 0.78 23.43 -8.69
CA PHE A 49 0.18 24.63 -8.08
C PHE A 49 1.21 25.69 -7.70
N HIS A 50 2.52 25.40 -7.79
CA HIS A 50 3.61 26.32 -7.43
C HIS A 50 3.50 26.88 -6.00
N GLU A 51 2.88 26.12 -5.09
CA GLU A 51 2.67 26.54 -3.70
C GLU A 51 3.94 26.39 -2.86
N ALA A 52 4.16 27.30 -1.90
CA ALA A 52 5.31 27.23 -1.02
C ALA A 52 5.20 26.03 -0.05
N LEU A 53 6.15 25.10 -0.15
CA LEU A 53 6.28 23.96 0.76
C LEU A 53 6.67 24.45 2.15
N THR A 54 5.81 24.20 3.14
CA THR A 54 6.13 24.55 4.53
C THR A 54 6.97 23.45 5.18
N LEU A 55 7.82 23.83 6.16
CA LEU A 55 8.60 22.85 6.94
C LEU A 55 7.69 21.82 7.63
N LEU A 56 6.47 22.19 8.00
CA LEU A 56 5.51 21.29 8.64
C LEU A 56 5.01 20.19 7.69
N GLN A 57 4.75 20.53 6.42
CA GLN A 57 4.37 19.55 5.39
C GLN A 57 5.49 18.55 5.13
N LEU A 58 6.73 19.03 5.04
CA LEU A 58 7.91 18.18 4.89
C LEU A 58 8.09 17.25 6.09
N ALA A 59 7.94 17.77 7.31
CA ALA A 59 8.00 16.97 8.53
C ALA A 59 6.91 15.88 8.57
N GLY A 60 5.69 16.20 8.11
CA GLY A 60 4.59 15.24 7.99
C GLY A 60 4.92 14.09 7.03
N VAL A 61 5.46 14.39 5.84
CA VAL A 61 5.86 13.36 4.86
C VAL A 61 6.95 12.46 5.43
N VAL A 62 7.97 13.04 6.06
CA VAL A 62 9.04 12.27 6.71
C VAL A 62 8.46 11.36 7.79
N LEU A 63 7.53 11.85 8.61
CA LEU A 63 6.90 11.05 9.66
C LEU A 63 6.09 9.87 9.12
N ILE A 64 5.32 10.07 8.04
CA ILE A 64 4.56 9.01 7.38
C ILE A 64 5.52 7.96 6.81
N MET A 65 6.58 8.40 6.12
CA MET A 65 7.59 7.51 5.54
C MET A 65 8.32 6.69 6.61
N LEU A 66 8.74 7.32 7.71
CA LEU A 66 9.42 6.64 8.82
C LEU A 66 8.50 5.63 9.51
N THR A 67 7.22 5.99 9.71
CA THR A 67 6.24 5.08 10.30
C THR A 67 5.97 3.88 9.39
N GLY A 68 5.82 4.12 8.09
CA GLY A 68 5.65 3.08 7.09
C GLY A 68 6.84 2.12 7.02
N LEU A 69 8.06 2.67 7.04
CA LEU A 69 9.28 1.88 7.10
C LEU A 69 9.37 1.06 8.39
N ALA A 70 9.12 1.68 9.55
CA ALA A 70 9.13 0.98 10.83
C ALA A 70 8.11 -0.17 10.85
N LEU A 71 6.94 0.04 10.26
CA LEU A 71 5.91 -0.99 10.15
C LEU A 71 6.33 -2.10 9.18
N ALA A 72 6.93 -1.77 8.04
CA ALA A 72 7.49 -2.73 7.10
C ALA A 72 8.51 -3.66 7.76
N LEU A 73 9.42 -3.09 8.56
CA LEU A 73 10.48 -3.82 9.25
C LEU A 73 9.96 -4.73 10.38
N ARG A 74 8.85 -4.38 11.02
CA ARG A 74 8.29 -5.14 12.16
C ARG A 74 7.41 -6.32 11.76
N HIS A 75 6.95 -6.38 10.51
CA HIS A 75 6.01 -7.41 10.08
C HIS A 75 6.68 -8.76 9.79
N LYS A 76 6.45 -9.75 10.67
CA LYS A 76 6.88 -11.14 10.47
C LYS A 76 6.18 -11.79 9.27
N PRO A 77 6.83 -12.69 8.52
CA PRO A 77 6.22 -13.39 7.38
C PRO A 77 4.89 -14.03 7.77
N ALA A 78 3.96 -14.14 6.80
CA ALA A 78 2.64 -14.71 7.05
C ALA A 78 2.77 -16.06 7.75
N ARG A 79 1.96 -16.30 8.79
CA ARG A 79 2.07 -17.47 9.67
C ARG A 79 2.05 -18.79 8.90
N ALA A 80 1.28 -18.85 7.80
CA ALA A 80 1.24 -19.99 6.87
C ALA A 80 2.58 -20.22 6.14
N VAL A 81 3.26 -19.15 5.70
CA VAL A 81 4.60 -19.22 5.09
C VAL A 81 5.63 -19.63 6.14
N GLN A 82 5.53 -19.12 7.38
CA GLN A 82 6.39 -19.59 8.47
C GLN A 82 6.19 -21.08 8.74
N GLN A 83 4.94 -21.57 8.77
CA GLN A 83 4.65 -23.00 8.96
C GLN A 83 5.25 -23.85 7.84
N LEU A 84 5.12 -23.41 6.58
CA LEU A 84 5.75 -24.07 5.43
C LEU A 84 7.28 -24.10 5.52
N LEU A 85 7.91 -22.99 5.92
CA LEU A 85 9.36 -22.90 6.11
C LEU A 85 9.84 -23.76 7.30
N GLU A 86 9.02 -23.92 8.33
CA GLU A 86 9.26 -24.80 9.48
C GLU A 86 8.98 -26.28 9.17
N GLY A 87 8.64 -26.63 7.93
CA GLY A 87 8.29 -27.99 7.53
C GLY A 87 6.99 -28.51 8.14
N LYS A 88 6.20 -27.63 8.76
CA LYS A 88 4.86 -27.94 9.28
C LYS A 88 3.85 -27.75 8.17
N THR A 89 3.08 -28.80 7.90
CA THR A 89 1.91 -28.71 7.02
C THR A 89 0.98 -27.64 7.60
N PRO A 90 0.69 -26.55 6.88
CA PRO A 90 -0.28 -25.57 7.35
C PRO A 90 -1.62 -26.30 7.55
N PRO A 91 -2.37 -25.99 8.62
CA PRO A 91 -3.67 -26.60 8.82
C PRO A 91 -4.50 -26.29 7.58
N LEU A 92 -4.76 -27.32 6.77
CA LEU A 92 -5.78 -27.24 5.74
C LEU A 92 -7.02 -26.77 6.48
N ILE A 93 -7.58 -25.63 6.05
CA ILE A 93 -8.92 -25.24 6.49
C ILE A 93 -9.74 -26.52 6.34
N LYS A 94 -10.28 -27.05 7.46
CA LYS A 94 -11.20 -28.17 7.46
C LYS A 94 -12.42 -27.68 6.67
N THR A 95 -12.34 -27.75 5.35
CA THR A 95 -13.46 -27.51 4.45
C THR A 95 -14.40 -28.67 4.70
N ALA A 96 -15.57 -28.35 5.25
CA ALA A 96 -16.63 -29.25 5.61
C ALA A 96 -16.27 -30.24 6.73
N ASP A 97 -16.82 -29.94 7.91
CA ASP A 97 -17.39 -30.99 8.73
C ASP A 97 -18.44 -31.73 7.88
N PRO A 98 -18.28 -33.04 7.60
CA PRO A 98 -19.24 -33.80 6.80
C PRO A 98 -20.49 -34.22 7.59
N ASP A 99 -20.68 -33.73 8.82
CA ASP A 99 -21.80 -34.12 9.70
C ASP A 99 -22.95 -33.08 9.76
N ILE A 100 -23.10 -32.25 8.70
CA ILE A 100 -24.37 -31.59 8.32
C ILE A 100 -24.75 -31.98 6.90
#